data_AF-A0A7S3V131-F1
#
_entry.id   AF-A0A7S3V131-F1
#
_cell.length_a   1.000
_cell.length_b   1.000
_cell.length_c   1.000
_cell.angle_alpha   90.00
_cell.angle_beta   90.00
_cell.angle_gamma   90.00
#
_symmetry.space_group_name_H-M   'P 1'
#
loop_
_entity.id
_entity.type
_entity.pdbx_description
1 polymer ?
#
loop_
_entity_poly.entity_id
_entity_poly.type
_entity_poly.pdbx_seq_one_letter_code
_entity_poly.pdbx_strand_id
1 'polypeptide(L)'
;MGYSVGYSTTNAASKLELTPIEKILRKISNKKSLEILSKICRNISQSPKEEKYRKLRLDNKTIKENLVNVYGCLDFLTEEEVGFVEEEIITDGGDRDIFLILPLEKKINFTMVQKIEKAIDFREKEDQRIRKK
;
A
#
# COMPACT_ATOMS: atom_id res chain seq x y z
N MET A 1 -3.47 8.82 -57.98
CA MET A 1 -4.33 8.59 -56.81
C MET A 1 -3.46 8.62 -55.56
N GLY A 2 -3.39 9.78 -54.92
CA GLY A 2 -2.75 9.91 -53.62
C GLY A 2 -3.74 9.52 -52.52
N TYR A 3 -3.28 8.74 -51.55
CA TYR A 3 -3.95 8.62 -50.27
C TYR A 3 -2.95 9.02 -49.20
N SER A 4 -3.09 10.26 -48.76
CA SER A 4 -2.59 10.74 -47.47
C SER A 4 -3.69 10.51 -46.44
N VAL A 5 -3.47 9.57 -45.52
CA VAL A 5 -4.19 9.44 -44.24
C VAL A 5 -3.15 8.89 -43.27
N GLY A 6 -2.79 9.50 -42.16
CA GLY A 6 -3.22 10.72 -41.50
C GLY A 6 -2.37 10.76 -40.22
N TYR A 7 -1.79 11.92 -39.93
CA TYR A 7 -1.05 12.13 -38.70
C TYR A 7 -1.97 11.93 -37.49
N SER A 8 -1.49 11.25 -36.46
CA SER A 8 -1.93 11.48 -35.08
C SER A 8 -0.75 11.22 -34.15
N THR A 9 0.17 12.18 -34.15
CA THR A 9 0.93 12.51 -32.94
C THR A 9 -0.07 12.94 -31.88
N THR A 10 -0.56 12.01 -31.06
CA THR A 10 -1.11 12.38 -29.77
C THR A 10 0.05 12.43 -28.79
N ASN A 11 0.72 13.59 -28.78
CA ASN A 11 1.28 14.14 -27.57
C ASN A 11 0.12 14.37 -26.60
N ALA A 12 -0.39 13.31 -26.00
CA ALA A 12 -1.08 13.38 -24.74
C ALA A 12 0.00 12.98 -23.74
N ALA A 13 0.63 13.98 -23.13
CA ALA A 13 1.10 13.84 -21.77
C ALA A 13 -0.08 13.25 -21.00
N SER A 14 -0.08 11.92 -20.83
CA SER A 14 -0.96 11.26 -19.91
C SER A 14 -0.60 11.88 -18.59
N LYS A 15 -1.40 12.85 -18.19
CA LYS A 15 -1.67 13.20 -16.82
C LYS A 15 -1.64 11.86 -16.10
N LEU A 16 -0.53 11.56 -15.42
CA LEU A 16 -0.31 10.28 -14.77
C LEU A 16 -1.46 10.20 -13.77
N GLU A 17 -2.55 9.57 -14.17
CA GLU A 17 -3.69 9.28 -13.32
C GLU A 17 -3.08 8.43 -12.22
N LEU A 18 -2.72 9.07 -11.09
CA LEU A 18 -2.12 8.37 -9.97
C LEU A 18 -3.02 7.17 -9.69
N THR A 19 -2.43 5.98 -9.65
CA THR A 19 -3.19 4.78 -9.33
C THR A 19 -3.92 4.98 -8.01
N PRO A 20 -5.09 4.34 -7.79
CA PRO A 20 -5.85 4.49 -6.54
C PRO A 20 -4.96 4.36 -5.29
N ILE A 21 -4.06 3.38 -5.31
CA ILE A 21 -3.01 3.19 -4.32
C ILE A 21 -2.06 4.37 -4.18
N GLU A 22 -1.54 4.95 -5.27
CA GLU A 22 -0.63 6.08 -5.17
C GLU A 22 -1.32 7.32 -4.58
N LYS A 23 -2.62 7.50 -4.85
CA LYS A 23 -3.42 8.54 -4.21
C LYS A 23 -3.55 8.30 -2.71
N ILE A 24 -3.78 7.06 -2.29
CA ILE A 24 -3.88 6.67 -0.87
C ILE A 24 -2.53 6.82 -0.17
N LEU A 25 -1.45 6.32 -0.76
CA LEU A 25 -0.09 6.45 -0.25
C LEU A 25 0.30 7.92 -0.02
N ARG A 26 -0.20 8.83 -0.86
CA ARG A 26 0.05 10.27 -0.71
C ARG A 26 -0.77 10.92 0.41
N LYS A 27 -1.92 10.33 0.78
CA LYS A 27 -2.72 10.76 1.94
C LYS A 27 -2.06 10.34 3.26
N ILE A 28 -1.30 9.25 3.27
CA ILE A 28 -0.61 8.78 4.48
C ILE A 28 0.44 9.81 4.90
N SER A 29 0.25 10.38 6.08
CA SER A 29 1.09 11.47 6.57
C SER A 29 2.37 11.00 7.28
N ASN A 30 2.38 9.75 7.76
CA ASN A 30 3.43 9.21 8.62
C ASN A 30 4.42 8.33 7.84
N LYS A 31 5.70 8.69 7.88
CA LYS A 31 6.79 7.93 7.26
C LYS A 31 6.91 6.52 7.83
N LYS A 32 6.84 6.37 9.15
CA LYS A 32 7.02 5.06 9.82
C LYS A 32 5.96 4.07 9.36
N SER A 33 4.74 4.54 9.16
CA SER A 33 3.64 3.74 8.63
C SER A 33 3.91 3.23 7.23
N LEU A 34 4.42 4.10 6.35
CA LEU A 34 4.82 3.70 4.99
C LEU A 34 5.97 2.68 5.01
N GLU A 35 6.96 2.84 5.89
CA GLU A 35 8.06 1.87 6.06
C GLU A 35 7.54 0.50 6.52
N ILE A 36 6.58 0.48 7.45
CA ILE A 36 5.93 -0.76 7.90
C ILE A 36 5.14 -1.40 6.75
N LEU A 37 4.35 -0.63 5.99
CA LEU A 37 3.63 -1.12 4.82
C LEU A 37 4.56 -1.72 3.77
N SER A 38 5.69 -1.05 3.49
CA SER A 38 6.72 -1.54 2.57
C SER A 38 7.29 -2.87 3.05
N LYS A 39 7.60 -2.99 4.35
CA LYS A 39 8.12 -4.22 4.94
C LYS A 39 7.11 -5.37 4.87
N ILE A 40 5.83 -5.12 5.16
CA ILE A 40 4.76 -6.11 5.03
C ILE A 40 4.63 -6.59 3.59
N CYS A 41 4.50 -5.66 2.64
CA CYS A 41 4.38 -5.99 1.21
C CYS A 41 5.60 -6.74 0.68
N ARG A 42 6.80 -6.35 1.12
CA ARG A 42 8.06 -7.02 0.75
C ARG A 42 8.14 -8.43 1.30
N ASN A 43 7.77 -8.65 2.56
CA ASN A 43 7.77 -9.99 3.16
C ASN A 43 6.80 -10.92 2.41
N ILE A 44 5.61 -10.43 2.08
CA ILE A 44 4.62 -11.20 1.31
C ILE A 44 5.11 -11.46 -0.13
N SER A 45 5.73 -10.46 -0.77
CA SER A 45 6.27 -10.60 -2.12
C SER A 45 7.43 -11.60 -2.18
N GLN A 46 8.30 -11.61 -1.16
CA GLN A 46 9.42 -12.55 -1.06
C GLN A 46 8.99 -13.96 -0.63
N SER A 47 7.98 -14.06 0.23
CA SER A 47 7.51 -15.33 0.82
C SER A 47 5.98 -15.44 0.77
N PRO A 48 5.38 -15.55 -0.44
CA PRO A 48 3.92 -15.51 -0.62
C PRO A 48 3.20 -16.74 -0.05
N LYS A 49 3.92 -17.83 0.21
CA LYS A 49 3.37 -19.06 0.79
C LYS A 49 3.37 -19.06 2.32
N GLU A 50 4.02 -18.10 2.95
CA GLU A 50 4.19 -18.11 4.40
C GLU A 50 3.01 -17.39 5.09
N GLU A 51 2.13 -18.15 5.74
CA GLU A 51 0.87 -17.64 6.31
C GLU A 51 1.08 -16.56 7.36
N LYS A 52 2.19 -16.62 8.11
CA LYS A 52 2.55 -15.62 9.13
C LYS A 52 2.72 -14.20 8.56
N TYR A 53 3.02 -14.06 7.26
CA TYR A 53 3.11 -12.76 6.59
C TYR A 53 1.79 -12.35 5.92
N ARG A 54 0.91 -13.31 5.69
CA ARG A 54 -0.43 -13.06 5.12
C ARG A 54 -1.46 -12.69 6.20
N LYS A 55 -1.12 -12.87 7.48
CA LYS A 55 -1.99 -12.57 8.61
C LYS A 55 -1.36 -11.50 9.51
N LEU A 56 -2.08 -10.42 9.76
CA LEU A 56 -1.66 -9.29 10.59
C LEU A 56 -2.67 -9.08 11.71
N ARG A 57 -2.24 -9.12 12.97
CA ARG A 57 -3.12 -8.87 14.12
C ARG A 57 -3.27 -7.38 14.36
N LEU A 58 -4.49 -6.85 14.26
CA LEU A 58 -4.75 -5.41 14.46
C LEU A 58 -4.55 -4.96 15.91
N ASP A 59 -4.66 -5.87 16.88
CA ASP A 59 -4.43 -5.55 18.29
C ASP A 59 -2.95 -5.38 18.66
N ASN A 60 -2.02 -5.80 17.78
CA ASN A 60 -0.60 -5.58 18.04
C ASN A 60 -0.30 -4.08 18.13
N LYS A 61 0.27 -3.61 19.25
CA LYS A 61 0.57 -2.18 19.51
C LYS A 61 1.19 -1.48 18.30
N THR A 62 2.21 -2.08 17.68
CA THR A 62 2.89 -1.49 16.53
C THR A 62 1.98 -1.35 15.31
N ILE A 63 1.13 -2.34 15.05
CA ILE A 63 0.15 -2.30 13.95
C ILE A 63 -0.96 -1.31 14.26
N LYS A 64 -1.50 -1.33 15.48
CA LYS A 64 -2.56 -0.43 15.91
C LYS A 64 -2.13 1.04 15.82
N GLU A 65 -0.96 1.36 16.34
CA GLU A 65 -0.47 2.74 16.37
C GLU A 65 -0.05 3.25 14.98
N ASN A 66 0.54 2.41 14.14
CA ASN A 66 1.09 2.86 12.86
C ASN A 66 0.20 2.58 11.64
N LEU A 67 -0.73 1.62 11.72
CA LEU A 67 -1.61 1.25 10.61
C LEU A 67 -3.07 1.60 10.91
N VAL A 68 -3.59 1.27 12.09
CA VAL A 68 -5.02 1.55 12.42
C VAL A 68 -5.23 3.03 12.73
N ASN A 69 -4.36 3.63 13.54
CA ASN A 69 -4.50 5.01 13.96
C ASN A 69 -4.06 6.03 12.89
N VAL A 70 -3.52 5.56 11.76
CA VAL A 70 -3.03 6.41 10.67
C VAL A 70 -4.00 6.34 9.49
N TYR A 71 -4.64 7.47 9.22
CA TYR A 71 -5.58 7.61 8.12
C TYR A 71 -4.94 7.26 6.77
N GLY A 72 -5.61 6.43 5.96
CA GLY A 72 -5.12 5.95 4.67
C GLY A 72 -4.36 4.62 4.71
N CYS A 73 -3.88 4.17 5.87
CA CYS A 73 -3.15 2.90 5.94
C CYS A 73 -4.07 1.68 5.84
N LEU A 74 -5.23 1.72 6.50
CA LEU A 74 -6.24 0.67 6.35
C LEU A 74 -6.81 0.65 4.94
N ASP A 75 -7.16 1.83 4.40
CA ASP A 75 -7.64 1.95 3.01
C ASP A 75 -6.68 1.25 2.05
N PHE A 76 -5.39 1.53 2.16
CA PHE A 76 -4.35 0.91 1.35
C PHE A 76 -4.31 -0.62 1.47
N LEU A 77 -4.47 -1.17 2.68
CA LEU A 77 -4.43 -2.61 2.89
C LEU A 77 -5.69 -3.27 2.30
N THR A 78 -6.85 -2.62 2.42
CA THR A 78 -8.12 -3.10 1.89
C THR A 78 -8.33 -2.84 0.39
N GLU A 79 -7.47 -2.03 -0.25
CA GLU A 79 -7.55 -1.77 -1.69
C GLU A 79 -7.50 -3.06 -2.50
N GLU A 80 -8.23 -3.12 -3.62
CA GLU A 80 -8.37 -4.32 -4.44
C GLU A 80 -7.03 -4.88 -4.98
N GLU A 81 -6.09 -4.00 -5.29
CA GLU A 81 -4.72 -4.36 -5.73
C GLU A 81 -3.91 -5.05 -4.61
N VAL A 82 -4.19 -4.77 -3.33
CA VAL A 82 -3.55 -5.43 -2.18
C VAL A 82 -4.41 -6.59 -1.71
N GLY A 83 -5.67 -6.31 -1.34
CA GLY A 83 -6.70 -7.30 -1.08
C GLY A 83 -6.66 -7.91 0.31
N PHE A 84 -6.22 -7.18 1.35
CA PHE A 84 -6.45 -7.66 2.71
C PHE A 84 -7.92 -7.54 3.08
N VAL A 85 -8.39 -8.49 3.88
CA VAL A 85 -9.74 -8.54 4.43
C VAL A 85 -9.65 -8.54 5.95
N GLU A 86 -10.49 -7.74 6.59
CA GLU A 86 -10.63 -7.74 8.04
C GLU A 86 -11.49 -8.94 8.47
N GLU A 87 -10.96 -9.76 9.37
CA GLU A 87 -11.62 -10.93 9.91
C GLU A 87 -11.57 -10.89 11.44
N GLU A 88 -12.73 -10.98 12.09
CA GLU A 88 -12.82 -11.12 13.54
C GLU A 88 -12.69 -12.61 13.90
N ILE A 89 -11.68 -12.93 14.71
CA ILE A 89 -11.39 -14.29 15.16
C ILE A 89 -11.58 -14.33 16.67
N ILE A 90 -12.42 -15.26 17.12
CA ILE A 90 -12.60 -15.56 18.53
C ILE A 90 -11.43 -16.44 18.95
N THR A 91 -10.62 -15.96 19.89
CA THR A 91 -9.53 -16.74 20.46
C THR A 91 -10.06 -17.73 21.51
N ASP A 92 -9.25 -18.73 21.83
CA ASP A 92 -9.61 -19.83 22.76
C ASP A 92 -10.05 -19.33 24.16
N GLY A 93 -9.66 -18.10 24.53
CA GLY A 93 -10.06 -17.43 25.77
C GLY A 93 -11.39 -16.65 25.71
N GLY A 94 -12.09 -16.63 24.57
CA GLY A 94 -13.33 -15.87 24.36
C GLY A 94 -13.12 -14.40 23.97
N ASP A 95 -11.87 -13.94 23.89
CA ASP A 95 -11.54 -12.60 23.42
C ASP A 95 -11.66 -12.51 21.88
N ARG A 96 -12.21 -11.38 21.41
CA ARG A 96 -12.37 -11.08 19.99
C ARG A 96 -11.16 -10.30 19.51
N ASP A 97 -10.40 -10.89 18.59
CA ASP A 97 -9.27 -10.24 17.94
C ASP A 97 -9.58 -10.02 16.46
N ILE A 98 -9.26 -8.82 15.96
CA ILE A 98 -9.40 -8.52 14.54
C ILE A 98 -8.07 -8.76 13.84
N PHE A 99 -8.10 -9.48 12.74
CA PHE A 99 -6.95 -9.78 11.89
C PHE A 99 -7.17 -9.28 10.47
N LEU A 100 -6.13 -8.72 9.86
CA LEU A 100 -6.07 -8.49 8.42
C LEU A 100 -5.44 -9.72 7.76
N ILE A 101 -6.21 -10.37 6.90
CA ILE A 101 -5.80 -11.60 6.21
C ILE A 101 -5.75 -11.32 4.71
N LEU A 102 -4.65 -11.71 4.08
CA LEU A 102 -4.49 -11.68 2.63
C LEU A 102 -4.91 -13.04 2.03
N PRO A 103 -6.04 -13.11 1.30
CA PRO A 103 -6.53 -14.34 0.68
C PRO A 103 -5.48 -14.97 -0.23
N LEU A 104 -5.46 -16.31 -0.30
CA LEU A 104 -4.45 -17.08 -1.04
C LEU A 104 -4.33 -16.68 -2.53
N GLU A 105 -5.46 -16.24 -3.09
CA GLU A 105 -5.63 -15.81 -4.48
C GLU A 105 -4.90 -14.51 -4.82
N LYS A 106 -4.74 -13.62 -3.83
CA LYS A 106 -4.08 -12.33 -4.01
C LYS A 106 -2.57 -12.49 -3.91
N LYS A 107 -1.86 -11.82 -4.82
CA LYS A 107 -0.39 -11.79 -4.86
C LYS A 107 0.08 -10.35 -4.86
N ILE A 108 0.97 -10.03 -3.93
CA ILE A 108 1.62 -8.72 -3.88
C ILE A 108 2.87 -8.77 -4.75
N ASN A 109 2.89 -7.95 -5.80
CA ASN A 109 4.03 -7.81 -6.69
C ASN A 109 5.06 -6.83 -6.14
N PHE A 110 6.32 -6.99 -6.55
CA PHE A 110 7.40 -6.10 -6.15
C PHE A 110 7.18 -4.64 -6.59
N THR A 111 6.47 -4.41 -7.70
CA THR A 111 6.04 -3.08 -8.15
C THR A 111 5.26 -2.32 -7.07
N MET A 112 4.49 -3.04 -6.25
CA MET A 112 3.76 -2.47 -5.13
C MET A 112 4.71 -1.89 -4.08
N VAL A 113 5.74 -2.65 -3.74
CA VAL A 113 6.81 -2.22 -2.81
C VAL A 113 7.47 -0.95 -3.33
N GLN A 114 7.80 -0.92 -4.63
CA GLN A 114 8.39 0.27 -5.27
C GLN A 114 7.49 1.50 -5.21
N LYS A 115 6.16 1.35 -5.35
CA LYS A 115 5.21 2.46 -5.20
C LYS A 115 5.26 3.04 -3.78
N ILE A 116 5.31 2.18 -2.75
CA ILE A 116 5.41 2.61 -1.35
C ILE A 116 6.76 3.28 -1.08
N GLU A 117 7.87 2.70 -1.54
CA GLU A 117 9.21 3.26 -1.39
C GLU A 117 9.32 4.65 -2.03
N LYS A 118 8.77 4.83 -3.24
CA LYS A 118 8.68 6.15 -3.88
C LYS A 118 7.91 7.17 -3.04
N ALA A 119 6.83 6.74 -2.37
CA ALA A 119 6.07 7.61 -1.48
C ALA A 119 6.88 8.01 -0.23
N ILE A 120 7.68 7.07 0.33
CA ILE A 120 8.61 7.34 1.43
C ILE A 120 9.66 8.37 1.01
N ASP A 121 10.34 8.13 -0.11
CA ASP A 121 11.35 9.02 -0.69
C ASP A 121 10.81 10.43 -0.94
N PHE A 122 9.59 10.52 -1.50
CA PHE A 122 8.92 11.79 -1.74
C PHE A 122 8.69 12.54 -0.42
N ARG A 123 8.18 11.86 0.60
CA ARG A 123 7.94 12.44 1.92
C ARG A 123 9.23 12.90 2.60
N GLU A 124 10.30 12.12 2.47
CA GLU A 124 11.61 12.46 3.02
C GLU A 124 12.19 13.72 2.34
N LYS A 125 12.06 13.83 1.02
CA LYS A 125 12.46 15.03 0.28
C LYS A 125 11.64 16.26 0.69
N GLU A 126 10.34 16.11 0.93
CA GLU A 126 9.51 17.22 1.42
C GLU A 126 9.91 17.68 2.83
N ASP A 127 10.15 16.74 3.76
CA ASP A 127 10.59 17.08 5.13
C ASP A 127 11.95 17.82 5.12
N GLN A 128 12.90 17.35 4.29
CA GLN A 128 14.19 18.01 4.12
C GLN A 128 14.07 19.42 3.52
N ARG A 129 13.10 19.66 2.64
CA ARG A 129 12.85 20.99 2.07
C ARG A 129 12.25 21.96 3.08
N ILE A 130 11.38 21.47 3.96
CA ILE A 130 10.77 22.28 5.02
C ILE A 130 11.82 22.66 6.07
N ARG A 131 12.69 21.72 6.49
CA ARG A 131 13.75 21.97 7.48
C ARG A 131 14.82 22.97 7.03
N LYS A 132 15.00 23.15 5.71
CA LYS A 132 15.99 24.06 5.12
C LYS A 132 15.45 25.47 4.87
N LYS A 133 14.21 25.75 5.23
CA LYS A 133 13.53 27.04 5.02
C LYS A 133 13.28 27.72 6.36
#